data_AF-A0AAW9D4R1-F1
#
_entry.id   AF-A0AAW9D4R1-F1
#
_cell.length_a   1.000
_cell.length_b   1.000
_cell.length_c   1.000
_cell.angle_alpha   90.00
_cell.angle_beta   90.00
_cell.angle_gamma   90.00
#
_symmetry.space_group_name_H-M   'P 1'
#
loop_
_entity.id
_entity.type
_entity.pdbx_description
1 polymer ?
#
loop_
_entity_poly.entity_id
_entity_poly.type
_entity_poly.pdbx_seq_one_letter_code
_entity_poly.pdbx_strand_id
1 'polypeptide(L)'
;MTVNPTLAFIATCIGFGFIPGPALLQTVSLTLQHGRRAGVLSALGIHLGAFFQICAVAIGAVVVLDTSPWLYHALRVAGGGYLIWLGIQRIRARADDSGAPSAVPKT
;
A
#
# COMPACT_ATOMS: atom_id res chain seq x y z
N MET A 1 14.11 -3.60 30.83
CA MET A 1 13.58 -2.31 30.34
C MET A 1 12.32 -2.59 29.53
N THR A 2 11.15 -2.51 30.15
CA THR A 2 9.85 -2.75 29.51
C THR A 2 9.42 -1.49 28.77
N VAL A 3 9.71 -1.40 27.48
CA VAL A 3 9.05 -0.42 26.61
C VAL A 3 7.56 -0.74 26.60
N ASN A 4 6.73 0.20 27.04
CA ASN A 4 5.27 0.00 27.06
C ASN A 4 4.80 -0.21 25.61
N PRO A 5 4.23 -1.38 25.25
CA PRO A 5 3.87 -1.71 23.87
C PRO A 5 2.89 -0.68 23.28
N THR A 6 2.10 -0.02 24.12
CA THR A 6 1.20 1.06 23.71
C THR A 6 1.96 2.27 23.18
N LEU A 7 3.08 2.65 23.80
CA LEU A 7 3.91 3.76 23.33
C LEU A 7 4.62 3.42 22.01
N ALA A 8 5.12 2.19 21.88
CA ALA A 8 5.73 1.72 20.64
C ALA A 8 4.71 1.66 19.48
N PHE A 9 3.47 1.22 19.77
CA PHE A 9 2.38 1.20 18.82
C PHE A 9 2.00 2.61 18.36
N ILE A 10 1.78 3.54 19.31
CA ILE A 10 1.46 4.94 18.99
C ILE A 10 2.56 5.57 18.14
N ALA A 11 3.84 5.39 18.51
CA ALA A 11 4.96 5.92 17.75
C ALA A 11 5.02 5.36 16.31
N THR A 12 4.77 4.06 16.14
CA THR A 12 4.74 3.42 14.82
C THR A 12 3.58 3.92 13.98
N CYS A 13 2.38 4.03 14.55
CA CYS A 13 1.19 4.55 13.87
C CYS A 13 1.40 6.00 13.38
N ILE A 14 2.00 6.85 14.22
CA ILE A 14 2.35 8.21 13.82
C ILE A 14 3.34 8.17 12.65
N GLY A 15 4.41 7.39 12.75
CA GLY A 15 5.42 7.28 11.68
C GLY A 15 4.84 6.79 10.34
N PHE A 16 3.93 5.83 10.38
CA PHE A 16 3.30 5.27 9.17
C PHE A 16 2.21 6.19 8.61
N GLY A 17 1.47 6.89 9.47
CA GLY A 17 0.40 7.81 9.06
C GLY A 17 0.88 9.02 8.25
N PHE A 18 2.15 9.42 8.43
CA PHE A 18 2.75 10.50 7.65
C PHE A 18 3.17 10.10 6.22
N ILE A 19 3.21 8.81 5.89
CA ILE A 19 3.58 8.35 4.55
C ILE A 19 2.29 8.28 3.73
N PRO A 20 1.98 9.27 2.87
CA PRO A 20 0.83 9.17 1.99
C PRO A 20 1.03 7.95 1.09
N GLY A 21 0.15 6.96 1.26
CA GLY A 21 0.24 5.71 0.53
C GLY A 21 0.11 5.92 -0.99
N PRO A 22 0.53 4.95 -1.80
CA PRO A 22 0.43 5.02 -3.26
C PRO A 22 -1.00 5.26 -3.74
N ALA A 23 -1.98 4.67 -3.04
CA ALA A 23 -3.39 4.83 -3.34
C ALA A 23 -3.89 6.28 -3.16
N LEU A 24 -3.40 6.98 -2.12
CA LEU A 24 -3.73 8.39 -1.90
C LEU A 24 -3.11 9.27 -2.99
N LEU A 25 -1.84 9.04 -3.32
CA LEU A 25 -1.16 9.76 -4.40
C LEU A 25 -1.85 9.53 -5.74
N GLN A 26 -2.21 8.29 -6.09
CA GLN A 26 -2.94 7.99 -7.32
C GLN A 26 -4.31 8.64 -7.35
N THR A 27 -5.06 8.63 -6.24
CA THR A 27 -6.38 9.28 -6.17
C THR A 27 -6.26 10.78 -6.38
N VAL A 28 -5.24 11.42 -5.78
CA VAL A 28 -4.96 12.85 -6.00
C VAL A 28 -4.56 13.11 -7.46
N SER A 29 -3.66 12.32 -8.04
CA SER A 29 -3.27 12.45 -9.45
C SER A 29 -4.46 12.29 -10.40
N LEU A 30 -5.33 11.30 -10.17
CA LEU A 30 -6.56 11.12 -10.96
C LEU A 30 -7.52 12.30 -10.80
N THR A 31 -7.65 12.83 -9.58
CA THR A 31 -8.49 14.00 -9.29
C THR A 31 -8.00 15.24 -10.02
N LEU A 32 -6.68 15.44 -10.06
CA LEU A 32 -6.04 16.59 -10.72
C LEU A 32 -6.10 16.48 -12.25
N GLN A 33 -5.91 15.28 -12.81
CA GLN A 33 -5.87 15.07 -14.26
C GLN A 33 -7.27 14.94 -14.90
N HIS A 34 -8.19 14.26 -14.22
CA HIS A 34 -9.52 13.90 -14.78
C HIS A 34 -10.69 14.50 -13.98
N GLY A 35 -10.39 15.40 -13.04
CA GLY A 35 -11.37 16.12 -12.24
C GLY A 35 -11.94 15.34 -11.06
N ARG A 36 -12.82 16.00 -10.29
CA ARG A 36 -13.36 15.49 -9.00
C ARG A 36 -14.15 14.18 -9.12
N ARG A 37 -14.77 13.91 -10.27
CA ARG A 37 -15.54 12.67 -10.51
C ARG A 37 -14.65 11.44 -10.62
N ALA A 38 -13.50 11.56 -11.31
CA ALA A 38 -12.55 10.47 -11.45
C ALA A 38 -11.90 10.08 -10.11
N GLY A 39 -11.62 11.08 -9.26
CA GLY A 39 -11.14 10.85 -7.89
C GLY A 39 -12.11 10.06 -7.03
N VAL A 40 -13.40 10.42 -7.06
CA VAL A 40 -14.43 9.72 -6.29
C VAL A 40 -14.61 8.28 -6.78
N LEU A 41 -14.60 8.04 -8.10
CA LEU A 41 -14.67 6.67 -8.64
C LEU A 41 -13.47 5.82 -8.23
N SER A 42 -12.26 6.38 -8.25
CA SER A 42 -11.05 5.69 -7.80
C SER A 42 -11.14 5.31 -6.31
N ALA A 43 -11.56 6.26 -5.46
CA ALA A 43 -11.74 6.02 -4.04
C ALA A 43 -12.80 4.93 -3.76
N LEU A 44 -13.91 4.95 -4.50
CA LEU A 44 -14.96 3.93 -4.41
C LEU A 44 -14.45 2.56 -4.83
N GLY A 45 -13.69 2.47 -5.94
CA GLY A 45 -13.08 1.23 -6.39
C GLY A 45 -12.11 0.64 -5.36
N ILE A 46 -11.27 1.48 -4.75
CA ILE A 46 -10.34 1.06 -3.69
C ILE A 46 -11.12 0.52 -2.48
N HIS A 47 -12.19 1.20 -2.06
CA HIS A 47 -13.02 0.74 -0.94
C HIS A 47 -13.75 -0.56 -1.27
N LEU A 48 -14.34 -0.70 -2.45
CA LEU A 48 -15.01 -1.93 -2.87
C LEU A 48 -14.05 -3.11 -2.90
N GLY A 49 -12.85 -2.91 -3.43
CA GLY A 49 -11.80 -3.92 -3.43
C GLY A 49 -11.37 -4.31 -2.01
N ALA A 50 -11.20 -3.32 -1.13
CA ALA A 50 -10.88 -3.58 0.28
C ALA A 50 -12.00 -4.38 0.97
N PHE A 51 -13.26 -4.02 0.76
CA PHE A 51 -14.40 -4.78 1.29
C PHE A 51 -14.41 -6.23 0.79
N PHE A 52 -14.23 -6.44 -0.52
CA PHE A 52 -14.17 -7.78 -1.09
C PHE A 52 -13.03 -8.60 -0.49
N GLN A 53 -11.85 -7.99 -0.34
CA GLN A 53 -10.71 -8.64 0.29
C GLN A 53 -10.98 -9.00 1.75
N ILE A 54 -11.57 -8.10 2.54
CA ILE A 54 -11.95 -8.36 3.94
C ILE A 54 -12.95 -9.52 4.01
N CYS A 55 -13.96 -9.53 3.14
CA CYS A 55 -14.91 -10.63 3.06
C CYS A 55 -14.22 -11.95 2.72
N ALA A 56 -13.32 -11.98 1.73
CA ALA A 56 -12.58 -13.18 1.37
C ALA A 56 -11.71 -13.71 2.53
N VAL A 57 -11.06 -12.80 3.27
CA VAL A 57 -10.28 -13.13 4.47
C VAL A 57 -11.17 -13.69 5.57
N ALA A 58 -12.31 -13.03 5.84
CA ALA A 58 -13.28 -13.42 6.86
C ALA A 58 -13.94 -14.78 6.58
N ILE A 59 -14.18 -15.11 5.30
CA ILE A 59 -14.76 -16.41 4.90
C ILE A 59 -13.81 -17.58 5.19
N GLY A 60 -12.51 -17.34 5.37
CA GLY A 60 -11.60 -18.38 5.86
C GLY A 60 -10.25 -18.47 5.16
N ALA A 61 -9.83 -17.45 4.40
CA ALA A 61 -8.48 -17.45 3.84
C ALA A 61 -7.39 -17.57 4.94
N VAL A 62 -7.67 -17.08 6.15
CA VAL A 62 -6.78 -17.20 7.32
C VAL A 62 -6.80 -18.62 7.90
N VAL A 63 -7.93 -19.33 7.86
CA VAL A 63 -8.08 -20.68 8.44
C VAL A 63 -7.20 -21.70 7.72
N VAL A 64 -7.08 -21.57 6.39
CA VAL A 64 -6.20 -22.43 5.57
C VAL A 64 -4.73 -22.23 5.93
N LEU A 65 -4.33 -21.00 6.26
CA LEU A 65 -2.97 -20.68 6.67
C LEU A 65 -2.67 -21.16 8.09
N ASP A 66 -3.66 -21.18 8.98
CA ASP A 66 -3.51 -21.64 10.36
C ASP A 66 -3.41 -23.18 10.45
N THR A 67 -4.04 -23.89 9.51
CA THR A 67 -4.03 -25.35 9.46
C THR A 67 -2.67 -25.93 9.04
N SER A 68 -1.84 -25.15 8.34
CA SER A 68 -0.55 -25.62 7.80
C SER A 68 0.60 -24.66 8.10
N PRO A 69 1.51 -25.02 9.03
CA PRO A 69 2.70 -24.23 9.33
C PRO A 69 3.58 -23.98 8.10
N TRP A 70 3.68 -24.97 7.22
CA TRP A 70 4.48 -24.86 6.00
C TRP A 70 3.94 -23.80 5.04
N LEU A 71 2.61 -23.76 4.85
CA LEU A 71 1.97 -22.81 3.96
C LEU A 71 2.10 -21.36 4.48
N TYR A 72 1.94 -21.17 5.79
CA TYR A 72 2.19 -19.88 6.43
C TYR A 72 3.65 -19.43 6.25
N HIS A 73 4.61 -20.34 6.45
CA HIS A 73 6.03 -20.04 6.25
C HIS A 73 6.37 -19.67 4.81
N ALA A 74 5.87 -20.45 3.83
CA ALA A 74 6.07 -20.17 2.41
C ALA A 74 5.48 -18.81 2.04
N LEU A 75 4.26 -18.50 2.50
CA LEU A 75 3.61 -17.21 2.27
C LEU A 75 4.39 -16.06 2.89
N ARG A 76 4.91 -16.23 4.12
CA ARG A 76 5.71 -15.21 4.81
C ARG A 76 7.02 -14.92 4.07
N VAL A 77 7.72 -15.95 3.61
CA VAL A 77 8.97 -15.81 2.85
C VAL A 77 8.69 -15.20 1.48
N ALA A 78 7.66 -15.67 0.77
CA ALA A 78 7.25 -15.12 -0.51
C ALA A 78 6.83 -13.64 -0.39
N GLY A 79 6.02 -13.30 0.61
CA GLY A 79 5.59 -11.92 0.87
C GLY A 79 6.76 -11.00 1.22
N GLY A 80 7.68 -11.46 2.07
CA GLY A 80 8.92 -10.72 2.37
C GLY A 80 9.78 -10.50 1.13
N GLY A 81 9.98 -11.55 0.33
CA GLY A 81 10.73 -11.45 -0.94
C GLY A 81 10.07 -10.50 -1.94
N TYR A 82 8.74 -10.54 -2.06
CA TYR A 82 7.99 -9.64 -2.92
C TYR A 82 8.13 -8.17 -2.48
N LEU A 83 8.12 -7.89 -1.18
CA LEU A 83 8.35 -6.54 -0.65
C LEU A 83 9.78 -6.05 -0.90
N ILE A 84 10.78 -6.92 -0.78
CA ILE A 84 12.16 -6.59 -1.13
C ILE A 84 12.24 -6.21 -2.61
N TRP A 85 11.63 -7.02 -3.48
CA TRP A 85 11.60 -6.75 -4.92
C TRP A 85 10.88 -5.43 -5.26
N LEU A 86 9.71 -5.19 -4.68
CA LEU A 86 8.98 -3.91 -4.84
C LEU A 86 9.79 -2.73 -4.30
N GLY A 87 10.48 -2.88 -3.17
CA GLY A 87 11.34 -1.85 -2.60
C GLY A 87 12.49 -1.49 -3.53
N ILE A 88 13.17 -2.49 -4.09
CA ILE A 88 14.22 -2.30 -5.11
C ILE A 88 13.65 -1.60 -6.34
N GLN A 89 12.49 -2.03 -6.84
CA GLN A 89 11.87 -1.43 -8.02
C GLN A 89 11.49 0.03 -7.78
N ARG A 90 10.99 0.39 -6.59
CA ARG A 90 10.68 1.78 -6.21
C ARG A 90 11.92 2.67 -6.20
N ILE A 91 13.04 2.16 -5.68
CA ILE A 91 14.31 2.91 -5.65
C ILE A 91 14.85 3.10 -7.08
N ARG A 92 14.79 2.04 -7.91
CA ARG A 92 15.23 2.10 -9.32
C ARG A 92 14.38 3.04 -10.18
N ALA A 93 13.05 2.97 -10.07
CA ALA A 93 12.17 3.87 -10.81
C ALA A 93 12.40 5.36 -10.46
N ARG A 94 12.73 5.66 -9.19
CA ARG A 94 13.08 7.02 -8.76
C ARG A 94 14.44 7.49 -9.31
N ALA A 95 15.36 6.56 -9.57
CA ALA A 95 16.63 6.87 -10.22
C ALA A 95 16.43 7.24 -11.70
N ASP A 96 15.45 6.63 -12.37
CA ASP A 96 15.11 6.96 -13.77
C ASP A 96 14.36 8.31 -13.89
N ASP A 97 13.60 8.73 -12.86
CA ASP A 97 12.90 10.03 -12.83
C ASP A 97 13.76 11.23 -12.39
N SER A 98 15.04 11.01 -12.02
CA SER A 98 15.93 12.08 -11.50
C SER A 98 16.52 12.99 -12.60
N GLY A 99 15.94 12.99 -13.81
CA GLY A 99 16.52 13.65 -14.99
C GLY A 99 15.58 14.42 -15.91
N ALA A 100 14.33 14.73 -15.52
CA ALA A 100 13.47 15.57 -16.36
C ALA A 100 12.56 16.49 -15.53
N PRO A 101 12.78 17.83 -15.56
CA PRO A 101 11.73 18.77 -15.23
C PRO A 101 10.66 18.63 -16.31
N SER A 102 9.54 17.96 -16.00
CA SER A 102 8.36 18.00 -16.86
C SER A 102 7.80 19.42 -16.78
N ALA A 103 8.27 20.25 -17.71
CA ALA A 103 7.73 21.54 -18.04
C ALA A 103 6.21 21.44 -18.13
N VAL A 104 5.53 22.30 -17.39
CA VAL A 104 4.12 22.63 -17.58
C VAL A 104 3.98 23.22 -18.99
N PRO A 105 3.30 22.55 -19.95
CA PRO A 105 2.86 23.21 -21.16
C PRO A 105 1.63 24.03 -20.78
N LYS A 106 1.82 25.35 -20.86
CA LYS A 106 0.80 26.38 -20.77
C LYS A 106 0.01 26.36 -22.08
N THR A 107 -1.28 26.08 -22.03
CA THR A 107 -2.37 26.68 -22.84
C THR A 107 -3.71 26.16 -22.34
#